data_AF-A0A3N5G2B9-F1
#
_entry.id   AF-A0A3N5G2B9-F1
#
_cell.length_a   1.000
_cell.length_b   1.000
_cell.length_c   1.000
_cell.angle_alpha   90.00
_cell.angle_beta   90.00
_cell.angle_gamma   90.00
#
_symmetry.space_group_name_H-M   'P 1'
#
loop_
_entity.id
_entity.type
_entity.pdbx_description
1 polymer ?
#
loop_
_entity_poly.entity_id
_entity_poly.type
_entity_poly.pdbx_seq_one_letter_code
_entity_poly.pdbx_strand_id
1 'polypeptide(L)'
;MSWLDGLRRCTLLVMWSVTGTWGAVVLGPTAQSTVNQEQQACRAEKAMLKTKMAGVFRKFAAAADPAPLDLLVGIDGQIRALLRDRPSHRPCETDLELIFDRRWERMGVTTGFWGDLAYDGRLLLVAHRRHPNSRLRAYTLFSTVFGEARSHGLGVMPDIKAAQAYEAEFPSGPFIKDVYLTIANFHKDLFMVLRDRLADYKYQCFAPYIRATSWSEQRDQAQGVALDYYGRILWLTPGDGGIRSLLEQTRRGTIRAWSFCAD
;
A
#
# COMPACT_ATOMS: atom_id res chain seq x y z
N MET A 1 54.30 20.10 6.79
CA MET A 1 53.96 19.93 5.35
C MET A 1 52.77 20.83 5.06
N SER A 2 53.08 22.01 4.51
CA SER A 2 52.17 23.09 4.16
C SER A 2 51.77 22.98 2.69
N TRP A 3 50.49 23.14 2.39
CA TRP A 3 49.99 23.42 1.05
C TRP A 3 49.01 24.59 1.14
N LEU A 4 49.58 25.79 1.25
CA LEU A 4 48.97 27.06 0.87
C LEU A 4 49.79 27.53 -0.33
N ASP A 5 49.19 27.55 -1.52
CA ASP A 5 49.41 28.57 -2.55
C ASP A 5 48.76 28.14 -3.87
N GLY A 6 48.14 29.12 -4.52
CA GLY A 6 47.80 29.04 -5.93
C GLY A 6 46.33 29.31 -6.20
N LEU A 7 45.97 30.58 -6.35
CA LEU A 7 45.39 31.02 -7.62
C LEU A 7 45.44 32.54 -7.75
N ARG A 8 46.11 32.94 -8.83
CA ARG A 8 46.36 34.30 -9.25
C ARG A 8 45.11 34.91 -9.87
N ARG A 9 44.99 36.21 -9.63
CA ARG A 9 44.25 37.24 -10.37
C ARG A 9 44.13 36.96 -11.87
N CYS A 10 42.90 36.98 -12.38
CA CYS A 10 42.59 37.43 -13.73
C CYS A 10 41.53 38.53 -13.62
N THR A 11 42.00 39.76 -13.79
CA THR A 11 41.19 40.95 -14.04
C THR A 11 40.54 40.81 -15.42
N LEU A 12 39.21 40.80 -15.49
CA LEU A 12 38.51 41.07 -16.75
C LEU A 12 37.48 42.17 -16.47
N LEU A 13 37.85 43.37 -16.89
CA LEU A 13 36.96 44.50 -17.08
C LEU A 13 36.05 44.13 -18.27
N VAL A 14 34.74 44.02 -18.01
CA VAL A 14 33.72 43.97 -19.06
C VAL A 14 32.77 45.13 -18.79
N MET A 15 33.07 46.28 -19.39
CA MET A 15 32.10 47.35 -19.58
C MET A 15 31.17 46.93 -20.71
N TRP A 16 29.93 46.57 -20.37
CA TRP A 16 28.82 46.54 -21.31
C TRP A 16 27.78 47.55 -20.87
N SER A 17 27.67 48.61 -21.66
CA SER A 17 26.53 49.52 -21.70
C SER A 17 25.32 48.76 -22.25
N VAL A 18 24.39 48.38 -21.37
CA VAL A 18 23.08 47.86 -21.78
C VAL A 18 22.04 48.89 -21.35
N THR A 19 21.38 49.45 -22.36
CA THR A 19 20.17 50.26 -22.24
C THR A 19 19.11 49.48 -21.47
N GLY A 20 18.79 49.97 -20.27
CA GLY A 20 17.87 49.33 -19.35
C GLY A 20 16.43 49.32 -19.85
N THR A 21 15.99 48.19 -20.37
CA THR A 21 14.61 47.77 -20.22
C THR A 21 14.49 47.10 -18.86
N TRP A 22 13.74 47.71 -17.96
CA TRP A 22 13.37 47.12 -16.67
C TRP A 22 12.44 45.93 -16.93
N GLY A 23 13.02 44.79 -17.27
CA GLY A 23 12.32 43.52 -17.25
C GLY A 23 11.93 43.26 -15.80
N ALA A 24 10.63 43.36 -15.49
CA ALA A 24 10.12 42.97 -14.19
C ALA A 24 10.58 41.53 -13.91
N VAL A 25 11.43 41.37 -12.90
CA VAL A 25 11.73 40.05 -12.35
C VAL A 25 10.42 39.59 -11.73
N VAL A 26 9.69 38.75 -12.46
CA VAL A 26 8.54 38.02 -11.93
C VAL A 26 9.12 37.08 -10.87
N LEU A 27 9.15 37.54 -9.63
CA LEU A 27 9.45 36.70 -8.48
C LEU A 27 8.40 35.59 -8.49
N GLY A 28 8.84 34.38 -8.87
CA GLY A 28 8.00 33.19 -8.79
C GLY A 28 7.43 33.02 -7.37
N PRO A 29 6.34 32.27 -7.22
CA PRO A 29 5.74 32.02 -5.90
C PRO A 29 6.82 31.57 -4.91
N THR A 30 6.89 32.25 -3.77
CA THR A 30 7.89 31.95 -2.73
C THR A 30 7.64 30.56 -2.16
N ALA A 31 8.69 29.85 -1.73
CA ALA A 31 8.59 28.50 -1.15
C ALA A 31 7.62 28.39 0.05
N GLN A 32 7.31 29.51 0.69
CA GLN A 32 6.34 29.57 1.79
C GLN A 32 4.88 29.57 1.29
N SER A 33 4.62 30.08 0.08
CA SER A 33 3.29 30.00 -0.54
C SER A 33 2.95 28.59 -1.02
N THR A 34 3.94 27.80 -1.45
CA THR A 34 3.72 26.42 -1.90
C THR A 34 3.40 25.48 -0.74
N VAL A 35 4.12 25.59 0.39
CA VAL A 35 3.83 24.79 1.60
C VAL A 35 2.42 25.06 2.12
N ASN A 36 1.99 26.33 2.18
CA ASN A 36 0.64 26.67 2.63
C ASN A 36 -0.45 26.13 1.70
N GLN A 37 -0.22 26.16 0.38
CA GLN A 37 -1.15 25.60 -0.61
C GLN A 37 -1.27 24.08 -0.48
N GLU A 38 -0.15 23.37 -0.31
CA GLU A 38 -0.15 21.92 -0.13
C GLU A 38 -0.86 21.50 1.17
N GLN A 39 -0.64 22.24 2.27
CA GLN A 39 -1.35 22.03 3.53
C GLN A 39 -2.85 22.26 3.39
N GLN A 40 -3.26 23.32 2.69
CA GLN A 40 -4.68 23.61 2.48
C GLN A 40 -5.35 22.53 1.61
N ALA A 41 -4.69 22.08 0.54
CA ALA A 41 -5.16 20.98 -0.30
C ALA A 41 -5.31 19.67 0.51
N CYS A 42 -4.33 19.36 1.37
CA CYS A 42 -4.37 18.22 2.28
C CYS A 42 -5.56 18.28 3.24
N ARG A 43 -5.79 19.42 3.91
CA ARG A 43 -6.95 19.61 4.80
C ARG A 43 -8.28 19.50 4.06
N ALA A 44 -8.36 19.98 2.82
CA ALA A 44 -9.56 19.87 2.00
C ALA A 44 -9.87 18.41 1.60
N GLU A 45 -8.85 17.63 1.20
CA GLU A 45 -8.99 16.18 0.95
C GLU A 45 -9.55 15.47 2.19
N LYS A 46 -8.95 15.73 3.35
CA LYS A 46 -9.37 15.13 4.62
C LYS A 46 -10.80 15.51 5.00
N ALA A 47 -11.20 16.77 4.85
CA ALA A 47 -12.58 17.21 5.12
C ALA A 47 -13.60 16.51 4.20
N MET A 48 -13.26 16.35 2.92
CA MET A 48 -14.08 15.59 1.96
C MET A 48 -14.18 14.12 2.39
N LEU A 49 -13.05 13.49 2.73
CA LEU A 49 -13.01 12.09 3.15
C LEU A 49 -13.84 11.86 4.41
N LYS A 50 -13.71 12.72 5.43
CA LYS A 50 -14.51 12.68 6.66
C LYS A 50 -16.01 12.69 6.35
N THR A 51 -16.42 13.58 5.45
CA THR A 51 -17.83 13.72 5.04
C THR A 51 -18.33 12.47 4.33
N LYS A 52 -17.55 11.93 3.38
CA LYS A 52 -17.90 10.72 2.63
C LYS A 52 -17.96 9.49 3.56
N MET A 53 -16.97 9.32 4.43
CA MET A 53 -16.93 8.21 5.38
C MET A 53 -18.07 8.28 6.41
N ALA A 54 -18.43 9.48 6.89
CA ALA A 54 -19.61 9.67 7.73
C ALA A 54 -20.91 9.28 7.01
N GLY A 55 -21.01 9.54 5.70
CA GLY A 55 -22.12 9.07 4.87
C GLY A 55 -22.20 7.54 4.78
N VAL A 56 -21.06 6.88 4.54
CA VAL A 56 -20.94 5.41 4.54
C VAL A 56 -21.37 4.84 5.90
N PHE A 57 -20.91 5.44 7.00
CA PHE A 57 -21.27 5.02 8.35
C PHE A 57 -22.76 5.19 8.64
N ARG A 58 -23.40 6.28 8.21
CA ARG A 58 -24.86 6.44 8.37
C ARG A 58 -25.63 5.34 7.64
N LYS A 59 -25.20 4.97 6.43
CA LYS A 59 -25.81 3.88 5.67
C LYS A 59 -25.66 2.54 6.40
N PHE A 60 -24.49 2.27 6.97
CA PHE A 60 -24.24 1.08 7.79
C PHE A 60 -25.10 1.07 9.06
N ALA A 61 -25.13 2.18 9.80
CA ALA A 61 -25.83 2.29 11.09
C ALA A 61 -27.36 2.20 10.95
N ALA A 62 -27.92 2.57 9.80
CA ALA A 62 -29.33 2.45 9.49
C ALA A 62 -29.75 1.05 9.01
N ALA A 63 -28.80 0.13 8.80
CA ALA A 63 -29.09 -1.23 8.36
C ALA A 63 -29.81 -2.03 9.46
N ALA A 64 -30.66 -2.98 9.05
CA ALA A 64 -31.18 -4.01 9.94
C ALA A 64 -30.04 -4.84 10.55
N ASP A 65 -30.30 -5.49 11.69
CA ASP A 65 -29.38 -6.44 12.30
C ASP A 65 -29.99 -7.86 12.27
N PRO A 66 -29.42 -8.81 11.49
CA PRO A 66 -28.22 -8.70 10.69
C PRO A 66 -28.39 -7.90 9.38
N ALA A 67 -27.38 -7.11 9.03
CA ALA A 67 -27.38 -6.34 7.78
C ALA A 67 -27.37 -7.26 6.54
N PRO A 68 -28.10 -6.92 5.46
CA PRO A 68 -28.11 -7.68 4.22
C PRO A 68 -26.71 -7.81 3.59
N LEU A 69 -26.44 -8.95 2.94
CA LEU A 69 -25.11 -9.25 2.39
C LEU A 69 -24.69 -8.27 1.30
N ASP A 70 -25.60 -7.95 0.38
CA ASP A 70 -25.37 -6.94 -0.67
C ASP A 70 -24.98 -5.57 -0.09
N LEU A 71 -25.57 -5.22 1.05
CA LEU A 71 -25.26 -3.97 1.74
C LEU A 71 -23.85 -3.99 2.33
N LEU A 72 -23.45 -5.09 2.98
CA LEU A 72 -22.11 -5.26 3.53
C LEU A 72 -21.04 -5.18 2.43
N VAL A 73 -21.22 -5.92 1.33
CA VAL A 73 -20.32 -5.88 0.17
C VAL A 73 -20.28 -4.49 -0.46
N GLY A 74 -21.44 -3.84 -0.59
CA GLY A 74 -21.52 -2.48 -1.14
C GLY A 74 -20.87 -1.41 -0.26
N ILE A 75 -20.91 -1.57 1.06
CA ILE A 75 -20.23 -0.66 2.01
C ILE A 75 -18.72 -0.91 1.97
N ASP A 76 -18.27 -2.17 1.95
CA ASP A 76 -16.86 -2.53 1.80
C ASP A 76 -16.25 -1.87 0.55
N GLY A 77 -16.91 -2.02 -0.60
CA GLY A 77 -16.46 -1.44 -1.86
C GLY A 77 -16.34 0.10 -1.80
N GLN A 78 -17.26 0.77 -1.11
CA GLN A 78 -17.19 2.23 -0.91
C GLN A 78 -16.01 2.62 -0.02
N ILE A 79 -15.77 1.90 1.09
CA ILE A 79 -14.63 2.18 1.98
C ILE A 79 -13.32 2.01 1.21
N ARG A 80 -13.15 0.89 0.49
CA ARG A 80 -11.95 0.63 -0.33
C ARG A 80 -11.74 1.71 -1.39
N ALA A 81 -12.80 2.14 -2.08
CA ALA A 81 -12.71 3.20 -3.08
C ALA A 81 -12.27 4.54 -2.47
N LEU A 82 -12.76 4.87 -1.27
CA LEU A 82 -12.36 6.10 -0.57
C LEU A 82 -10.89 6.09 -0.14
N LEU A 83 -10.32 4.91 0.13
CA LEU A 83 -8.95 4.79 0.64
C LEU A 83 -7.89 4.54 -0.45
N ARG A 84 -8.27 3.95 -1.59
CA ARG A 84 -7.34 3.47 -2.64
C ARG A 84 -6.45 4.56 -3.24
N ASP A 85 -7.04 5.71 -3.58
CA ASP A 85 -6.35 6.73 -4.39
C ASP A 85 -5.75 7.85 -3.54
N ARG A 86 -5.53 7.58 -2.25
CA ARG A 86 -5.00 8.58 -1.33
C ARG A 86 -3.48 8.73 -1.54
N PRO A 87 -2.95 9.97 -1.56
CA PRO A 87 -1.51 10.18 -1.64
C PRO A 87 -0.77 9.49 -0.49
N SER A 88 0.37 8.88 -0.78
CA SER A 88 1.23 8.23 0.22
C SER A 88 1.94 9.24 1.14
N HIS A 89 2.17 10.47 0.66
CA HIS A 89 2.70 11.57 1.44
C HIS A 89 1.68 12.69 1.55
N ARG A 90 1.50 13.22 2.77
CA ARG A 90 0.56 14.30 3.10
C ARG A 90 1.26 15.28 4.04
N PRO A 91 1.41 16.57 3.66
CA PRO A 91 2.13 17.55 4.47
C PRO A 91 1.27 18.17 5.60
N CYS A 92 0.18 17.50 6.01
CA CYS A 92 -0.68 17.92 7.11
C CYS A 92 -0.79 16.83 8.19
N GLU A 93 -1.45 17.14 9.32
CA GLU A 93 -1.61 16.24 10.47
C GLU A 93 -2.23 14.90 10.06
N THR A 94 -2.07 13.83 10.86
CA THR A 94 -2.50 12.48 10.47
C THR A 94 -4.03 12.36 10.46
N ASP A 95 -4.54 11.22 9.99
CA ASP A 95 -5.99 11.03 9.97
C ASP A 95 -6.58 10.90 11.37
N LEU A 96 -5.80 10.39 12.33
CA LEU A 96 -6.18 10.26 13.72
C LEU A 96 -6.62 11.61 14.31
N GLU A 97 -5.87 12.68 14.07
CA GLU A 97 -6.18 13.99 14.64
C GLU A 97 -7.32 14.71 13.88
N LEU A 98 -7.38 14.57 12.55
CA LEU A 98 -8.27 15.41 11.74
C LEU A 98 -9.62 14.78 11.40
N ILE A 99 -9.67 13.46 11.18
CA ILE A 99 -10.84 12.85 10.53
C ILE A 99 -11.36 11.57 11.17
N PHE A 100 -10.53 10.83 11.90
CA PHE A 100 -10.95 9.55 12.45
C PHE A 100 -12.10 9.70 13.45
N ASP A 101 -13.09 8.82 13.31
CA ASP A 101 -14.19 8.68 14.24
C ASP A 101 -14.22 7.24 14.73
N ARG A 102 -14.06 7.05 16.04
CA ARG A 102 -14.00 5.73 16.68
C ARG A 102 -15.22 4.86 16.37
N ARG A 103 -16.38 5.45 16.07
CA ARG A 103 -17.59 4.70 15.69
C ARG A 103 -17.39 3.90 14.40
N TRP A 104 -16.47 4.32 13.52
CA TRP A 104 -16.18 3.63 12.26
C TRP A 104 -15.45 2.29 12.47
N GLU A 105 -14.89 2.03 13.65
CA GLU A 105 -14.31 0.73 14.01
C GLU A 105 -15.34 -0.41 13.88
N ARG A 106 -16.64 -0.12 14.06
CA ARG A 106 -17.73 -1.09 13.85
C ARG A 106 -17.80 -1.59 12.41
N MET A 107 -17.34 -0.78 11.45
CA MET A 107 -17.25 -1.14 10.04
C MET A 107 -15.86 -1.65 9.66
N GLY A 108 -14.92 -1.80 10.60
CA GLY A 108 -13.56 -2.24 10.32
C GLY A 108 -12.58 -1.13 9.91
N VAL A 109 -12.99 0.15 10.01
CA VAL A 109 -12.10 1.29 9.76
C VAL A 109 -11.35 1.63 11.04
N THR A 110 -10.03 1.61 10.99
CA THR A 110 -9.14 1.91 12.12
C THR A 110 -8.10 2.95 11.69
N THR A 111 -7.20 3.32 12.59
CA THR A 111 -5.94 3.99 12.22
C THR A 111 -4.80 2.98 12.16
N GLY A 112 -3.92 3.11 11.17
CA GLY A 112 -2.70 2.34 11.03
C GLY A 112 -1.56 2.90 11.88
N PHE A 113 -0.37 2.30 11.74
CA PHE A 113 0.81 2.65 12.52
C PHE A 113 1.21 4.13 12.44
N TRP A 114 1.01 4.76 11.28
CA TRP A 114 1.34 6.17 11.03
C TRP A 114 0.17 7.13 11.28
N GLY A 115 -0.91 6.68 11.94
CA GLY A 115 -2.10 7.51 12.22
C GLY A 115 -3.04 7.69 11.04
N ASP A 116 -2.78 7.05 9.90
CA ASP A 116 -3.63 7.11 8.70
C ASP A 116 -4.79 6.11 8.76
N LEU A 117 -5.93 6.42 8.15
CA LEU A 117 -7.06 5.49 8.06
C LEU A 117 -6.66 4.21 7.35
N ALA A 118 -6.94 3.08 7.99
CA ALA A 118 -6.79 1.75 7.47
C ALA A 118 -8.16 1.04 7.49
N TYR A 119 -8.32 0.03 6.64
CA TYR A 119 -9.52 -0.77 6.59
C TYR A 119 -9.16 -2.26 6.58
N ASP A 120 -9.70 -3.01 7.53
CA ASP A 120 -9.36 -4.42 7.78
C ASP A 120 -10.17 -5.41 6.90
N GLY A 121 -11.18 -4.95 6.15
CA GLY A 121 -12.02 -5.82 5.34
C GLY A 121 -13.09 -6.59 6.12
N ARG A 122 -13.33 -6.25 7.40
CA ARG A 122 -14.26 -6.94 8.32
C ARG A 122 -15.63 -7.21 7.72
N LEU A 123 -16.18 -6.29 6.92
CA LEU A 123 -17.53 -6.44 6.38
C LEU A 123 -17.65 -7.64 5.43
N LEU A 124 -16.62 -7.89 4.60
CA LEU A 124 -16.59 -9.06 3.73
C LEU A 124 -16.43 -10.34 4.53
N LEU A 125 -15.66 -10.32 5.62
CA LEU A 125 -15.51 -11.48 6.48
C LEU A 125 -16.81 -11.85 7.19
N VAL A 126 -17.51 -10.86 7.73
CA VAL A 126 -18.84 -11.05 8.32
C VAL A 126 -19.82 -11.60 7.28
N ALA A 127 -19.81 -11.06 6.07
CA ALA A 127 -20.64 -11.56 4.98
C ALA A 127 -20.29 -13.01 4.59
N HIS A 128 -19.00 -13.35 4.50
CA HIS A 128 -18.50 -14.68 4.18
C HIS A 128 -18.92 -15.71 5.24
N ARG A 129 -18.72 -15.40 6.52
CA ARG A 129 -19.08 -16.29 7.63
C ARG A 129 -20.58 -16.59 7.69
N ARG A 130 -21.42 -15.60 7.36
CA ARG A 130 -22.89 -15.79 7.33
C ARG A 130 -23.33 -16.68 6.18
N HIS A 131 -22.84 -16.43 4.96
CA HIS A 131 -23.20 -17.25 3.79
C HIS A 131 -21.97 -17.45 2.87
N PRO A 132 -21.13 -18.46 3.15
CA PRO A 132 -19.88 -18.66 2.42
C PRO A 132 -20.11 -19.04 0.94
N ASN A 133 -21.27 -19.61 0.62
CA ASN A 133 -21.64 -20.05 -0.74
C ASN A 133 -22.65 -19.09 -1.41
N SER A 134 -22.74 -17.84 -0.95
CA SER A 134 -23.64 -16.85 -1.56
C SER A 134 -23.22 -16.50 -3.00
N ARG A 135 -24.15 -15.91 -3.77
CA ARG A 135 -23.83 -15.36 -5.11
C ARG A 135 -22.74 -14.28 -5.10
N LEU A 136 -22.42 -13.73 -3.93
CA LEU A 136 -21.37 -12.71 -3.73
C LEU A 136 -20.04 -13.34 -3.27
N ARG A 137 -19.88 -14.66 -3.37
CA ARG A 137 -18.68 -15.39 -2.94
C ARG A 137 -17.39 -14.85 -3.57
N ALA A 138 -17.42 -14.46 -4.85
CA ALA A 138 -16.29 -13.83 -5.52
C ALA A 138 -15.80 -12.53 -4.83
N TYR A 139 -16.64 -11.87 -4.05
CA TYR A 139 -16.24 -10.72 -3.24
C TYR A 139 -15.85 -11.15 -1.83
N THR A 140 -16.63 -12.02 -1.21
CA THR A 140 -16.50 -12.32 0.22
C THR A 140 -15.38 -13.31 0.54
N LEU A 141 -15.06 -14.26 -0.35
CA LEU A 141 -14.01 -15.25 -0.13
C LEU A 141 -12.63 -14.60 0.07
N PHE A 142 -12.34 -13.48 -0.61
CA PHE A 142 -11.08 -12.76 -0.45
C PHE A 142 -10.77 -12.39 1.01
N SER A 143 -11.79 -12.17 1.84
CA SER A 143 -11.61 -11.84 3.26
C SER A 143 -10.90 -12.93 4.07
N THR A 144 -10.90 -14.18 3.61
CA THR A 144 -10.22 -15.28 4.30
C THR A 144 -8.70 -15.25 4.12
N VAL A 145 -8.18 -14.45 3.18
CA VAL A 145 -6.73 -14.30 2.97
C VAL A 145 -6.04 -13.64 4.17
N PHE A 146 -6.69 -12.67 4.81
CA PHE A 146 -6.14 -11.97 5.98
C PHE A 146 -6.95 -12.22 7.27
N GLY A 147 -8.17 -12.74 7.18
CA GLY A 147 -8.99 -13.10 8.34
C GLY A 147 -9.32 -11.90 9.24
N GLU A 148 -9.36 -12.12 10.56
CA GLU A 148 -9.56 -11.07 11.57
C GLU A 148 -8.23 -10.50 12.07
N ALA A 149 -7.35 -10.11 11.16
CA ALA A 149 -6.12 -9.47 11.54
C ALA A 149 -6.28 -7.94 11.60
N ARG A 150 -5.75 -7.33 12.66
CA ARG A 150 -5.64 -5.87 12.72
C ARG A 150 -4.57 -5.41 11.72
N SER A 151 -4.83 -4.30 11.04
CA SER A 151 -3.80 -3.67 10.20
C SER A 151 -2.55 -3.41 11.04
N HIS A 152 -1.41 -3.93 10.59
CA HIS A 152 -0.12 -3.78 11.27
C HIS A 152 0.88 -3.11 10.33
N GLY A 153 1.70 -2.19 10.86
CA GLY A 153 2.71 -1.45 10.08
C GLY A 153 3.78 -2.34 9.43
N LEU A 154 3.95 -3.57 9.94
CA LEU A 154 4.86 -4.59 9.38
C LEU A 154 4.20 -5.56 8.39
N GLY A 155 2.90 -5.40 8.13
CA GLY A 155 2.10 -6.22 7.23
C GLY A 155 1.67 -7.56 7.84
N VAL A 156 0.37 -7.81 7.87
CA VAL A 156 -0.22 -9.05 8.38
C VAL A 156 0.19 -10.23 7.51
N MET A 157 0.62 -11.34 8.13
CA MET A 157 0.87 -12.58 7.40
C MET A 157 -0.42 -13.13 6.75
N PRO A 158 -0.48 -13.31 5.42
CA PRO A 158 -1.66 -13.88 4.77
C PRO A 158 -1.75 -15.39 4.96
N ASP A 159 -2.96 -15.94 4.93
CA ASP A 159 -3.19 -17.34 4.60
C ASP A 159 -2.97 -17.55 3.09
N ILE A 160 -1.76 -18.00 2.76
CA ILE A 160 -1.37 -18.24 1.37
C ILE A 160 -2.23 -19.32 0.68
N LYS A 161 -2.77 -20.29 1.44
CA LYS A 161 -3.66 -21.33 0.89
C LYS A 161 -5.01 -20.72 0.53
N ALA A 162 -5.53 -19.82 1.35
CA ALA A 162 -6.75 -19.08 1.05
C ALA A 162 -6.58 -18.20 -0.21
N ALA A 163 -5.42 -17.56 -0.38
CA ALA A 163 -5.12 -16.77 -1.59
C ALA A 163 -5.13 -17.66 -2.85
N GLN A 164 -4.47 -18.81 -2.80
CA GLN A 164 -4.45 -19.79 -3.89
C GLN A 164 -5.85 -20.37 -4.18
N ALA A 165 -6.64 -20.63 -3.15
CA ALA A 165 -8.02 -21.09 -3.31
C ALA A 165 -8.90 -20.05 -4.01
N TYR A 166 -8.75 -18.76 -3.65
CA TYR A 166 -9.46 -17.68 -4.34
C TYR A 166 -9.06 -17.60 -5.82
N GLU A 167 -7.76 -17.63 -6.13
CA GLU A 167 -7.29 -17.60 -7.52
C GLU A 167 -7.88 -18.74 -8.35
N ALA A 168 -7.87 -19.96 -7.81
CA ALA A 168 -8.39 -21.14 -8.49
C ALA A 168 -9.91 -21.02 -8.75
N GLU A 169 -10.66 -20.47 -7.80
CA GLU A 169 -12.12 -20.35 -7.91
C GLU A 169 -12.55 -19.15 -8.77
N PHE A 170 -11.84 -18.03 -8.68
CA PHE A 170 -12.19 -16.76 -9.32
C PHE A 170 -11.00 -16.11 -10.04
N PRO A 171 -10.47 -16.72 -11.12
CA PRO A 171 -9.31 -16.20 -11.86
C PRO A 171 -9.57 -14.86 -12.58
N SER A 172 -10.83 -14.43 -12.64
CA SER A 172 -11.24 -13.10 -13.14
C SER A 172 -12.09 -12.35 -12.10
N GLY A 173 -11.99 -12.74 -10.82
CA GLY A 173 -12.74 -12.14 -9.73
C GLY A 173 -12.31 -10.71 -9.39
N PRO A 174 -13.13 -9.97 -8.62
CA PRO A 174 -12.91 -8.55 -8.32
C PRO A 174 -11.60 -8.26 -7.57
N PHE A 175 -11.09 -9.20 -6.78
CA PHE A 175 -9.86 -9.07 -6.01
C PHE A 175 -8.66 -9.83 -6.60
N ILE A 176 -8.73 -10.28 -7.86
CA ILE A 176 -7.66 -11.13 -8.42
C ILE A 176 -6.30 -10.42 -8.45
N LYS A 177 -6.26 -9.11 -8.73
CA LYS A 177 -5.02 -8.32 -8.69
C LYS A 177 -4.41 -8.31 -7.27
N ASP A 178 -5.23 -8.14 -6.24
CA ASP A 178 -4.79 -8.13 -4.85
C ASP A 178 -4.32 -9.51 -4.40
N VAL A 179 -4.96 -10.59 -4.87
CA VAL A 179 -4.54 -11.97 -4.63
C VAL A 179 -3.19 -12.25 -5.28
N TYR A 180 -3.01 -11.87 -6.55
CA TYR A 180 -1.72 -12.01 -7.21
C TYR A 180 -0.62 -11.24 -6.49
N LEU A 181 -0.91 -10.02 -6.05
CA LEU A 181 0.05 -9.22 -5.28
C LEU A 181 0.40 -9.88 -3.94
N THR A 182 -0.59 -10.46 -3.26
CA THR A 182 -0.39 -11.16 -2.00
C THR A 182 0.54 -12.37 -2.18
N ILE A 183 0.28 -13.20 -3.20
CA ILE A 183 1.11 -14.37 -3.51
C ILE A 183 2.53 -13.94 -3.90
N ALA A 184 2.67 -12.94 -4.78
CA ALA A 184 3.96 -12.42 -5.21
C ALA A 184 4.79 -11.90 -4.02
N ASN A 185 4.16 -11.10 -3.16
CA ASN A 185 4.82 -10.51 -1.99
C ASN A 185 5.23 -11.55 -0.95
N PHE A 186 4.38 -12.57 -0.72
CA PHE A 186 4.69 -13.65 0.21
C PHE A 186 5.91 -14.44 -0.26
N HIS A 187 5.95 -14.81 -1.54
CA HIS A 187 7.06 -15.55 -2.11
C HIS A 187 8.33 -14.68 -2.27
N LYS A 188 8.20 -13.38 -2.51
CA LYS A 188 9.32 -12.43 -2.46
C LYS A 188 9.95 -12.40 -1.07
N ASP A 189 9.14 -12.28 -0.01
CA ASP A 189 9.64 -12.23 1.36
C ASP A 189 10.30 -13.56 1.77
N LEU A 190 9.69 -14.69 1.40
CA LEU A 190 10.31 -16.01 1.58
C LEU A 190 11.63 -16.13 0.81
N PHE A 191 11.69 -15.65 -0.44
CA PHE A 191 12.94 -15.57 -1.20
C PHE A 191 14.01 -14.74 -0.47
N MET A 192 13.65 -13.60 0.12
CA MET A 192 14.58 -12.77 0.88
C MET A 192 15.11 -13.48 2.13
N VAL A 193 14.23 -14.13 2.91
CA VAL A 193 14.62 -14.94 4.08
C VAL A 193 15.58 -16.05 3.67
N LEU A 194 15.29 -16.75 2.57
CA LEU A 194 16.15 -17.81 2.04
C LEU A 194 17.46 -17.23 1.50
N ARG A 195 17.47 -16.12 0.77
CA ARG A 195 18.71 -15.51 0.26
C ARG A 195 19.64 -15.08 1.40
N ASP A 196 19.11 -14.38 2.40
CA ASP A 196 19.91 -13.70 3.41
C ASP A 196 20.30 -14.62 4.58
N ARG A 197 19.49 -15.67 4.88
CA ARG A 197 19.74 -16.67 5.93
C ARG A 197 20.00 -16.08 7.32
N LEU A 198 19.39 -14.94 7.62
CA LEU A 198 19.51 -14.29 8.92
C LEU A 198 18.49 -14.89 9.89
N ALA A 199 18.92 -15.31 11.07
CA ALA A 199 18.04 -15.85 12.11
C ALA A 199 17.37 -14.72 12.92
N ASP A 200 16.59 -13.87 12.24
CA ASP A 200 15.89 -12.73 12.82
C ASP A 200 14.38 -12.98 12.96
N TYR A 201 13.62 -11.94 13.36
CA TYR A 201 12.17 -12.05 13.49
C TYR A 201 11.47 -12.35 12.15
N LYS A 202 12.02 -11.90 11.01
CA LYS A 202 11.47 -12.22 9.67
C LYS A 202 11.64 -13.70 9.39
N TYR A 203 12.78 -14.29 9.75
CA TYR A 203 12.95 -15.73 9.66
C TYR A 203 11.91 -16.49 10.48
N GLN A 204 11.65 -16.07 11.72
CA GLN A 204 10.67 -16.73 12.59
C GLN A 204 9.27 -16.76 11.96
N CYS A 205 8.82 -15.65 11.36
CA CYS A 205 7.54 -15.58 10.64
C CYS A 205 7.46 -16.54 9.44
N PHE A 206 8.58 -16.77 8.75
CA PHE A 206 8.61 -17.61 7.56
C PHE A 206 9.06 -19.06 7.82
N ALA A 207 9.55 -19.37 9.02
CA ALA A 207 10.02 -20.69 9.41
C ALA A 207 9.02 -21.82 9.11
N PRO A 208 7.69 -21.66 9.34
CA PRO A 208 6.71 -22.70 8.99
C PRO A 208 6.63 -23.05 7.50
N TYR A 209 7.15 -22.18 6.62
CA TYR A 209 7.13 -22.36 5.16
C TYR A 209 8.46 -22.86 4.59
N ILE A 210 9.50 -22.94 5.43
CA ILE A 210 10.81 -23.49 5.06
C ILE A 210 10.75 -25.01 5.24
N ARG A 211 11.02 -25.74 4.16
CA ARG A 211 10.93 -27.20 4.10
C ARG A 211 12.30 -27.85 4.31
N ALA A 212 12.31 -29.17 4.48
CA ALA A 212 13.53 -29.97 4.60
C ALA A 212 14.27 -30.24 3.26
N THR A 213 13.88 -29.58 2.17
CA THR A 213 14.53 -29.71 0.85
C THR A 213 15.74 -28.79 0.72
N SER A 214 16.48 -28.87 -0.39
CA SER A 214 17.68 -28.05 -0.56
C SER A 214 17.36 -26.56 -0.53
N TRP A 215 18.23 -25.80 0.13
CA TRP A 215 18.00 -24.38 0.36
C TRP A 215 17.98 -23.56 -0.94
N SER A 216 18.83 -23.93 -1.90
CA SER A 216 18.88 -23.32 -3.23
C SER A 216 17.60 -23.57 -4.00
N GLU A 217 17.06 -24.79 -3.98
CA GLU A 217 15.80 -25.10 -4.66
C GLU A 217 14.64 -24.28 -4.10
N GLN A 218 14.53 -24.18 -2.77
CA GLN A 218 13.46 -23.39 -2.14
C GLN A 218 13.59 -21.90 -2.48
N ARG A 219 14.82 -21.37 -2.48
CA ARG A 219 15.09 -19.98 -2.85
C ARG A 219 14.65 -19.72 -4.28
N ASP A 220 15.07 -20.57 -5.21
CA ASP A 220 14.79 -20.41 -6.64
C ASP A 220 13.31 -20.60 -6.94
N GLN A 221 12.64 -21.54 -6.25
CA GLN A 221 11.19 -21.71 -6.32
C GLN A 221 10.45 -20.47 -5.82
N ALA A 222 10.81 -19.93 -4.66
CA ALA A 222 10.18 -18.74 -4.11
C ALA A 222 10.38 -17.53 -5.03
N GLN A 223 11.59 -17.36 -5.57
CA GLN A 223 11.87 -16.31 -6.55
C GLN A 223 11.03 -16.50 -7.82
N GLY A 224 10.97 -17.72 -8.36
CA GLY A 224 10.20 -18.04 -9.57
C GLY A 224 8.71 -17.75 -9.44
N VAL A 225 8.10 -18.13 -8.30
CA VAL A 225 6.69 -17.83 -8.02
C VAL A 225 6.47 -16.32 -7.92
N ALA A 226 7.33 -15.60 -7.19
CA ALA A 226 7.20 -14.13 -7.09
C ALA A 226 7.26 -13.45 -8.47
N LEU A 227 8.20 -13.86 -9.33
CA LEU A 227 8.34 -13.33 -10.69
C LEU A 227 7.13 -13.62 -11.57
N ASP A 228 6.59 -14.84 -11.53
CA ASP A 228 5.38 -15.23 -12.28
C ASP A 228 4.20 -14.32 -11.91
N TYR A 229 3.91 -14.19 -10.62
CA TYR A 229 2.75 -13.41 -10.17
C TYR A 229 2.91 -11.91 -10.41
N TYR A 230 4.12 -11.34 -10.28
CA TYR A 230 4.34 -9.95 -10.72
C TYR A 230 4.10 -9.79 -12.23
N GLY A 231 4.50 -10.78 -13.05
CA GLY A 231 4.20 -10.80 -14.47
C GLY A 231 2.69 -10.77 -14.75
N ARG A 232 1.91 -11.59 -14.03
CA ARG A 232 0.44 -11.61 -14.13
C ARG A 232 -0.20 -10.29 -13.73
N ILE A 233 0.31 -9.60 -12.71
CA ILE A 233 -0.16 -8.26 -12.32
C ILE A 233 0.14 -7.24 -13.42
N LEU A 234 1.33 -7.26 -14.00
CA LEU A 234 1.69 -6.35 -15.09
C LEU A 234 0.91 -6.63 -16.37
N TRP A 235 0.44 -7.85 -16.59
CA TRP A 235 -0.52 -8.12 -17.66
C TRP A 235 -1.87 -7.41 -17.42
N LEU A 236 -2.36 -7.42 -16.17
CA LEU A 236 -3.59 -6.70 -15.78
C LEU A 236 -3.41 -5.18 -15.71
N THR A 237 -2.21 -4.69 -15.37
CA THR A 237 -1.91 -3.26 -15.22
C THR A 237 -0.51 -2.94 -15.76
N PRO A 238 -0.32 -2.85 -17.09
CA PRO A 238 1.02 -2.70 -17.69
C PRO A 238 1.78 -1.46 -17.25
N GLY A 239 1.08 -0.38 -16.88
CA GLY A 239 1.66 0.89 -16.43
C GLY A 239 2.11 0.93 -14.97
N ASP A 240 1.98 -0.16 -14.21
CA ASP A 240 2.31 -0.17 -12.78
C ASP A 240 3.84 -0.19 -12.53
N GLY A 241 4.44 1.00 -12.44
CA GLY A 241 5.88 1.18 -12.26
C GLY A 241 6.43 0.61 -10.94
N GLY A 242 5.60 0.58 -9.89
CA GLY A 242 5.97 0.00 -8.59
C GLY A 242 6.15 -1.51 -8.70
N ILE A 243 5.17 -2.20 -9.29
CA ILE A 243 5.24 -3.64 -9.55
C ILE A 243 6.40 -3.98 -10.49
N ARG A 244 6.63 -3.18 -11.54
CA ARG A 244 7.77 -3.38 -12.45
C ARG A 244 9.11 -3.29 -11.71
N SER A 245 9.25 -2.33 -10.81
CA SER A 245 10.45 -2.19 -9.98
C SER A 245 10.64 -3.41 -9.06
N LEU A 246 9.57 -3.87 -8.39
CA LEU A 246 9.61 -5.07 -7.55
C LEU A 246 10.02 -6.32 -8.34
N LEU A 247 9.47 -6.49 -9.55
CA LEU A 247 9.82 -7.60 -10.43
C LEU A 247 11.31 -7.57 -10.81
N GLU A 248 11.83 -6.43 -11.26
CA GLU A 248 13.24 -6.31 -11.64
C GLU A 248 14.20 -6.52 -10.46
N GLN A 249 13.88 -5.94 -9.29
CA GLN A 249 14.69 -6.13 -8.08
C GLN A 249 14.65 -7.57 -7.58
N THR A 250 13.48 -8.23 -7.66
CA THR A 250 13.33 -9.65 -7.29
C THR A 250 14.14 -10.51 -8.25
N ARG A 251 14.07 -10.25 -9.56
CA ARG A 251 14.83 -10.98 -10.59
C ARG A 251 16.33 -10.87 -10.37
N ARG A 252 16.82 -9.68 -10.05
CA ARG A 252 18.24 -9.41 -9.76
C ARG A 252 18.68 -9.87 -8.37
N GLY A 253 17.74 -10.29 -7.52
CA GLY A 253 18.01 -10.65 -6.14
C GLY A 253 18.47 -9.48 -5.26
N THR A 254 18.16 -8.23 -5.65
CA THR A 254 18.54 -7.01 -4.91
C THR A 254 17.41 -6.45 -4.05
N ILE A 255 16.22 -7.05 -4.11
CA ILE A 255 15.04 -6.61 -3.37
C ILE A 255 15.26 -6.62 -1.85
N ARG A 256 14.83 -5.54 -1.19
CA ARG A 256 14.91 -5.32 0.27
C ARG A 256 13.59 -4.85 0.91
N ALA A 257 12.56 -4.58 0.11
CA ALA A 257 11.27 -4.15 0.63
C ALA A 257 10.48 -5.34 1.19
N TRP A 258 10.17 -5.32 2.48
CA TRP A 258 9.34 -6.33 3.16
C TRP A 258 7.85 -6.04 3.00
N SER A 259 7.03 -7.09 3.00
CA SER A 259 5.58 -6.97 2.86
C SER A 259 4.81 -7.55 4.03
N PHE A 260 5.30 -8.63 4.65
CA PHE A 260 4.61 -9.36 5.71
C PHE A 260 5.53 -9.65 6.90
N CYS A 261 4.96 -10.27 7.95
CA CYS A 261 5.54 -10.62 9.26
C CYS A 261 5.07 -9.70 10.39
N ALA A 262 3.76 -9.52 10.51
CA ALA A 262 3.08 -9.16 11.73
C ALA A 262 2.15 -10.31 12.12
N ASP A 263 2.17 -10.66 13.40
CA ASP A 263 1.27 -11.63 14.05
C ASP A 263 -0.12 -11.04 14.28
#